data_AF-A0A261GCR0-F1
#
_entry.id   AF-A0A261GCR0-F1
#
_cell.length_a   1.000
_cell.length_b   1.000
_cell.length_c   1.000
_cell.angle_alpha   90.00
_cell.angle_beta   90.00
_cell.angle_gamma   90.00
#
_symmetry.space_group_name_H-M   'P 1'
#
loop_
_entity.id
_entity.type
_entity.pdbx_description
1 polymer ?
#
loop_
_entity_poly.entity_id
_entity_poly.type
_entity_poly.pdbx_seq_one_letter_code
_entity_poly.pdbx_strand_id
1 'polypeptide(L)'
;MMMKKPLALILAAAMALTLAACGNTADSNSDGNASGSSENAAEQQKGKEDASGTAGTVASLDELNEKVAADVDGSITSMTQTYESLVAKTSTYDDYVSNIDSVEAFYDGVLSSTEDLCVRLREYSIEYAEFILASDASRGDKYDDMDELYDNVYEDAGSAIFDDVYDGVLSDAFDAFYSGVVSDGYDLASYGEWSDISSQEYDRWSDAKSDVYDVWSDFRSDVYNLYSDMRSEIFAEDWDRAEEKLEDFRNDVETMKSA
;
A
#
# COMPACT_ATOMS: atom_id res chain seq x y z
N MET A 1 32.59 -6.56 1.02
CA MET A 1 32.22 -6.32 -0.40
C MET A 1 30.94 -7.10 -0.64
N MET A 2 29.81 -6.51 -0.24
CA MET A 2 28.49 -7.12 -0.35
C MET A 2 27.91 -6.73 -1.71
N MET A 3 27.48 -7.74 -2.46
CA MET A 3 26.91 -7.58 -3.80
C MET A 3 25.46 -7.11 -3.65
N LYS A 4 25.18 -5.87 -4.06
CA LYS A 4 23.80 -5.39 -4.27
C LYS A 4 23.18 -6.25 -5.38
N LYS A 5 22.08 -6.94 -5.09
CA LYS A 5 21.32 -7.72 -6.09
C LYS A 5 20.63 -6.73 -7.04
N PRO A 6 20.62 -6.96 -8.37
CA PRO A 6 19.93 -6.07 -9.28
C PRO A 6 18.42 -6.37 -9.25
N LEU A 7 17.61 -5.40 -8.84
CA LEU A 7 16.18 -5.36 -9.09
C LEU A 7 15.95 -5.38 -10.62
N ALA A 8 15.24 -6.41 -11.09
CA ALA A 8 14.90 -6.59 -12.48
C ALA A 8 13.64 -5.76 -12.81
N LEU A 9 13.83 -4.62 -13.48
CA LEU A 9 12.78 -3.85 -14.12
C LEU A 9 12.10 -4.68 -15.21
N ILE A 10 10.87 -5.16 -14.96
CA ILE A 10 10.01 -5.76 -15.99
C ILE A 10 9.23 -4.64 -16.67
N LEU A 11 9.70 -4.23 -17.84
CA LEU A 11 9.03 -3.29 -18.72
C LEU A 11 7.94 -4.04 -19.53
N ALA A 12 6.68 -4.00 -19.08
CA ALA A 12 5.56 -4.58 -19.83
C ALA A 12 5.10 -3.60 -20.94
N ALA A 13 5.66 -3.77 -22.15
CA ALA A 13 5.17 -3.09 -23.35
C ALA A 13 3.91 -3.78 -23.89
N ALA A 14 2.73 -3.23 -23.58
CA ALA A 14 1.47 -3.65 -24.18
C ALA A 14 1.34 -3.13 -25.61
N MET A 15 1.69 -3.96 -26.60
CA MET A 15 1.43 -3.69 -28.01
C MET A 15 -0.01 -4.10 -28.35
N ALA A 16 -0.89 -3.11 -28.47
CA ALA A 16 -2.26 -3.29 -28.96
C ALA A 16 -2.25 -3.70 -30.45
N LEU A 17 -2.68 -4.93 -30.74
CA LEU A 17 -2.98 -5.36 -32.11
C LEU A 17 -4.41 -4.96 -32.47
N THR A 18 -4.53 -4.01 -33.40
CA THR A 18 -5.78 -3.61 -34.03
C THR A 18 -6.30 -4.70 -34.97
N LEU A 19 -7.54 -5.14 -34.75
CA LEU A 19 -8.30 -6.02 -35.65
C LEU A 19 -8.98 -5.22 -36.77
N ALA A 20 -8.70 -5.58 -38.02
CA ALA A 20 -9.52 -5.36 -39.22
C ALA A 20 -8.95 -6.26 -40.34
N ALA A 21 -9.67 -6.88 -41.28
CA ALA A 21 -11.08 -7.15 -41.52
C ALA A 21 -11.16 -8.12 -42.74
N CYS A 22 -12.28 -8.86 -42.84
CA CYS A 22 -12.94 -9.39 -44.06
C CYS A 22 -12.33 -10.51 -44.94
N GLY A 23 -13.14 -11.56 -45.20
CA GLY A 23 -13.05 -12.42 -46.39
C GLY A 23 -13.87 -13.73 -46.40
N ASN A 24 -15.16 -13.64 -46.78
CA ASN A 24 -16.12 -14.65 -47.34
C ASN A 24 -15.52 -15.88 -48.08
N THR A 25 -16.13 -17.06 -48.37
CA THR A 25 -17.42 -17.77 -48.19
C THR A 25 -17.20 -19.21 -48.71
N ALA A 26 -17.88 -20.22 -48.15
CA ALA A 26 -18.52 -21.31 -48.92
C ALA A 26 -19.42 -22.18 -48.02
N ASP A 27 -20.70 -22.23 -48.41
CA ASP A 27 -21.80 -23.03 -47.86
C ASP A 27 -21.57 -24.54 -47.88
N SER A 28 -22.28 -25.26 -46.99
CA SER A 28 -23.12 -26.42 -47.34
C SER A 28 -24.02 -26.86 -46.16
N ASN A 29 -25.23 -26.32 -46.17
CA ASN A 29 -26.54 -26.95 -45.92
C ASN A 29 -26.62 -28.34 -45.23
N SER A 30 -27.43 -28.46 -44.15
CA SER A 30 -28.54 -29.42 -44.11
C SER A 30 -29.58 -29.08 -43.03
N ASP A 31 -30.84 -29.21 -43.43
CA ASP A 31 -32.12 -28.90 -42.79
C ASP A 31 -32.42 -29.55 -41.42
N GLY A 32 -33.37 -28.97 -40.68
CA GLY A 32 -33.92 -29.59 -39.48
C GLY A 32 -35.03 -28.90 -38.66
N ASN A 33 -35.93 -28.13 -39.30
CA ASN A 33 -37.35 -27.88 -38.99
C ASN A 33 -37.92 -27.78 -37.54
N ALA A 34 -38.73 -26.71 -37.36
CA ALA A 34 -39.95 -26.52 -36.52
C ALA A 34 -39.78 -26.42 -34.99
N SER A 35 -40.58 -25.68 -34.22
CA SER A 35 -41.64 -24.67 -34.37
C SER A 35 -42.13 -24.39 -32.93
N GLY A 36 -42.52 -23.17 -32.56
CA GLY A 36 -43.34 -22.96 -31.35
C GLY A 36 -43.14 -21.63 -30.65
N SER A 37 -44.12 -20.75 -30.84
CA SER A 37 -44.21 -19.38 -30.32
C SER A 37 -44.58 -19.28 -28.83
N SER A 38 -44.26 -18.10 -28.30
CA SER A 38 -44.54 -17.45 -27.01
C SER A 38 -45.97 -17.53 -26.46
N GLU A 39 -46.14 -17.42 -25.12
CA GLU A 39 -46.43 -16.15 -24.39
C GLU A 39 -46.79 -16.37 -22.89
N ASN A 40 -46.22 -15.50 -22.04
CA ASN A 40 -46.69 -14.88 -20.78
C ASN A 40 -47.55 -15.61 -19.73
N ALA A 41 -47.15 -15.50 -18.45
CA ALA A 41 -47.86 -14.72 -17.42
C ALA A 41 -47.06 -14.61 -16.10
N ALA A 42 -47.32 -13.50 -15.39
CA ALA A 42 -46.62 -12.90 -14.27
C ALA A 42 -46.79 -13.57 -12.90
N GLU A 43 -45.91 -13.24 -11.94
CA GLU A 43 -46.32 -12.97 -10.55
C GLU A 43 -45.31 -12.11 -9.76
N GLN A 44 -45.86 -11.29 -8.86
CA GLN A 44 -45.23 -10.25 -8.04
C GLN A 44 -44.86 -10.76 -6.64
N GLN A 45 -43.80 -10.19 -6.02
CA GLN A 45 -43.72 -9.86 -4.58
C GLN A 45 -42.39 -9.09 -4.36
N LYS A 46 -42.37 -7.78 -4.03
CA LYS A 46 -42.66 -7.08 -2.75
C LYS A 46 -41.74 -7.51 -1.59
N GLY A 47 -40.75 -6.68 -1.25
CA GLY A 47 -40.16 -6.69 0.09
C GLY A 47 -38.77 -6.06 0.25
N LYS A 48 -38.77 -4.80 0.71
CA LYS A 48 -37.82 -4.19 1.68
C LYS A 48 -36.38 -3.91 1.21
N GLU A 49 -36.16 -2.65 0.83
CA GLU A 49 -34.86 -1.97 0.92
C GLU A 49 -34.56 -1.74 2.42
N ASP A 50 -33.60 -2.48 2.96
CA ASP A 50 -32.75 -2.01 4.05
C ASP A 50 -31.40 -1.67 3.39
N ALA A 51 -31.17 -0.38 3.18
CA ALA A 51 -29.89 0.14 2.76
C ALA A 51 -28.99 0.20 4.00
N SER A 52 -28.40 -0.95 4.37
CA SER A 52 -27.15 -0.98 5.13
C SER A 52 -26.04 -1.03 4.09
N GLY A 53 -25.21 0.01 4.04
CA GLY A 53 -24.11 0.11 3.11
C GLY A 53 -23.19 -1.10 3.23
N THR A 54 -23.18 -1.94 2.21
CA THR A 54 -22.15 -2.95 2.02
C THR A 54 -20.87 -2.21 1.64
N ALA A 55 -20.03 -1.93 2.64
CA ALA A 55 -18.59 -1.85 2.42
C ALA A 55 -18.18 -3.15 1.71
N GLY A 56 -17.39 -3.04 0.65
CA GLY A 56 -17.10 -4.15 -0.26
C GLY A 56 -16.61 -5.37 0.52
N THR A 57 -17.41 -6.43 0.56
CA THR A 57 -17.01 -7.70 1.17
C THR A 57 -15.93 -8.34 0.31
N VAL A 58 -14.69 -8.38 0.79
CA VAL A 58 -13.60 -9.15 0.19
C VAL A 58 -14.04 -10.62 0.10
N ALA A 59 -13.75 -11.32 -1.00
CA ALA A 59 -14.28 -12.67 -1.22
C ALA A 59 -13.47 -13.77 -0.50
N SER A 60 -12.20 -13.50 -0.17
CA SER A 60 -11.31 -14.42 0.55
C SER A 60 -10.13 -13.70 1.21
N LEU A 61 -9.44 -14.39 2.13
CA LEU A 61 -8.16 -13.93 2.68
C LEU A 61 -7.09 -13.81 1.59
N ASP A 62 -7.05 -14.73 0.63
CA ASP A 62 -6.11 -14.65 -0.52
C ASP A 62 -6.27 -13.34 -1.31
N GLU A 63 -7.51 -12.89 -1.54
CA GLU A 63 -7.76 -11.62 -2.24
C GLU A 63 -7.28 -10.42 -1.40
N LEU A 64 -7.43 -10.51 -0.06
CA LEU A 64 -6.92 -9.48 0.84
C LEU A 64 -5.38 -9.45 0.88
N ASN A 65 -4.73 -10.62 0.89
CA ASN A 65 -3.27 -10.75 0.81
C ASN A 65 -2.73 -10.09 -0.47
N GLU A 66 -3.35 -10.38 -1.62
CA GLU A 66 -2.97 -9.77 -2.90
C GLU A 66 -3.19 -8.25 -2.90
N LYS A 67 -4.29 -7.77 -2.30
CA LYS A 67 -4.60 -6.33 -2.19
C LYS A 67 -3.58 -5.60 -1.32
N VAL A 68 -3.21 -6.15 -0.16
CA VAL A 68 -2.18 -5.59 0.74
C VAL A 68 -0.85 -5.50 0.00
N ALA A 69 -0.40 -6.60 -0.61
CA ALA A 69 0.87 -6.65 -1.31
C ALA A 69 0.93 -5.63 -2.46
N ALA A 70 -0.14 -5.51 -3.24
CA ALA A 70 -0.20 -4.57 -4.36
C ALA A 70 -0.21 -3.10 -3.92
N ASP A 71 -0.88 -2.75 -2.81
CA ASP A 71 -0.91 -1.38 -2.29
C ASP A 71 0.46 -0.96 -1.72
N VAL A 72 1.12 -1.87 -1.00
CA VAL A 72 2.49 -1.67 -0.49
C VAL A 72 3.48 -1.47 -1.64
N ASP A 73 3.52 -2.39 -2.61
CA ASP A 73 4.41 -2.31 -3.78
C ASP A 73 4.15 -1.04 -4.59
N GLY A 74 2.88 -0.69 -4.81
CA GLY A 74 2.49 0.52 -5.53
C GLY A 74 2.94 1.80 -4.83
N SER A 75 2.79 1.86 -3.50
CA SER A 75 3.18 3.01 -2.68
C SER A 75 4.70 3.20 -2.68
N ILE A 76 5.47 2.12 -2.45
CA ILE A 76 6.94 2.12 -2.47
C ILE A 76 7.46 2.50 -3.86
N THR A 77 6.86 1.93 -4.91
CA THR A 77 7.21 2.26 -6.30
C THR A 77 6.98 3.74 -6.59
N SER A 78 5.88 4.33 -6.12
CA SER A 78 5.60 5.76 -6.32
C SER A 78 6.63 6.66 -5.64
N MET A 79 7.00 6.36 -4.39
CA MET A 79 8.04 7.08 -3.65
C MET A 79 9.41 6.96 -4.36
N THR A 80 9.76 5.74 -4.80
CA THR A 80 11.00 5.47 -5.52
C THR A 80 11.07 6.25 -6.84
N GLN A 81 10.00 6.27 -7.62
CA GLN A 81 9.96 7.03 -8.89
C GLN A 81 10.08 8.54 -8.66
N THR A 82 9.49 9.05 -7.57
CA THR A 82 9.61 10.45 -7.19
C THR A 82 11.06 10.80 -6.86
N TYR A 83 11.71 9.96 -6.05
CA TYR A 83 13.14 10.06 -5.73
C TYR A 83 14.00 10.05 -7.00
N GLU A 84 13.86 9.04 -7.86
CA GLU A 84 14.66 8.91 -9.09
C GLU A 84 14.48 10.12 -10.03
N SER A 85 13.24 10.62 -10.16
CA SER A 85 12.95 11.81 -10.96
C SER A 85 13.62 13.07 -10.42
N LEU A 86 13.70 13.18 -9.09
CA LEU A 86 14.32 14.31 -8.42
C LEU A 86 15.84 14.26 -8.55
N VAL A 87 16.48 13.11 -8.27
CA VAL A 87 17.94 12.92 -8.44
C VAL A 87 18.40 13.26 -9.85
N ALA A 88 17.62 12.88 -10.88
CA ALA A 88 17.94 13.23 -12.26
C ALA A 88 17.97 14.74 -12.54
N LYS A 89 17.30 15.55 -11.71
CA LYS A 89 17.24 17.02 -11.82
C LYS A 89 18.20 17.73 -10.87
N THR A 90 18.79 17.02 -9.91
CA THR A 90 19.69 17.58 -8.87
C THR A 90 21.09 16.99 -8.98
N SER A 91 21.62 16.87 -10.19
CA SER A 91 22.88 16.15 -10.47
C SER A 91 24.16 16.88 -10.07
N THR A 92 24.05 18.16 -9.73
CA THR A 92 25.13 19.04 -9.31
C THR A 92 24.70 19.90 -8.14
N TYR A 93 25.64 20.57 -7.46
CA TYR A 93 25.33 21.50 -6.38
C TYR A 93 24.38 22.63 -6.84
N ASP A 94 24.66 23.27 -7.98
CA ASP A 94 23.82 24.36 -8.50
C ASP A 94 22.41 23.87 -8.89
N ASP A 95 22.31 22.66 -9.44
CA ASP A 95 21.04 22.01 -9.73
C ASP A 95 20.24 21.74 -8.44
N TYR A 96 20.90 21.20 -7.41
CA TYR A 96 20.29 20.97 -6.10
C TYR A 96 19.77 22.28 -5.51
N VAL A 97 20.60 23.34 -5.46
CA VAL A 97 20.22 24.65 -4.92
C VAL A 97 19.01 25.24 -5.67
N SER A 98 18.94 25.04 -6.98
CA SER A 98 17.82 25.49 -7.82
C SER A 98 16.53 24.70 -7.60
N ASN A 99 16.59 23.55 -6.90
CA ASN A 99 15.47 22.63 -6.69
C ASN A 99 15.22 22.32 -5.20
N ILE A 100 15.71 23.14 -4.25
CA ILE A 100 15.51 22.92 -2.80
C ILE A 100 14.03 22.70 -2.44
N ASP A 101 13.13 23.52 -2.98
CA ASP A 101 11.69 23.38 -2.71
C ASP A 101 11.15 22.00 -3.16
N SER A 102 11.73 21.41 -4.21
CA SER A 102 11.35 20.07 -4.68
C SER A 102 11.96 18.96 -3.82
N VAL A 103 13.13 19.20 -3.21
CA VAL A 103 13.74 18.28 -2.24
C VAL A 103 12.95 18.28 -0.94
N GLU A 104 12.55 19.45 -0.46
CA GLU A 104 11.67 19.59 0.72
C GLU A 104 10.33 18.88 0.49
N ALA A 105 9.67 19.17 -0.62
CA ALA A 105 8.42 18.50 -0.98
C ALA A 105 8.55 16.98 -1.18
N PHE A 106 9.74 16.50 -1.55
CA PHE A 106 10.00 15.06 -1.63
C PHE A 106 10.01 14.41 -0.24
N TYR A 107 10.70 14.99 0.74
CA TYR A 107 10.72 14.47 2.10
C TYR A 107 9.32 14.49 2.74
N ASP A 108 8.59 15.60 2.61
CA ASP A 108 7.20 15.71 3.06
C ASP A 108 6.31 14.65 2.38
N GLY A 109 6.53 14.43 1.08
CA GLY A 109 5.79 13.44 0.29
C GLY A 109 6.06 12.00 0.71
N VAL A 110 7.31 11.66 1.07
CA VAL A 110 7.66 10.33 1.61
C VAL A 110 6.99 10.09 2.95
N LEU A 111 7.02 11.09 3.86
CA LEU A 111 6.35 10.99 5.15
C LEU A 111 4.85 10.79 4.98
N SER A 112 4.17 11.68 4.25
CA SER A 112 2.73 11.62 4.03
C SER A 112 2.30 10.33 3.32
N SER A 113 3.07 9.85 2.34
CA SER A 113 2.78 8.58 1.67
C SER A 113 2.92 7.38 2.62
N THR A 114 3.86 7.45 3.58
CA THR A 114 4.04 6.41 4.59
C THR A 114 2.92 6.44 5.62
N GLU A 115 2.52 7.61 6.09
CA GLU A 115 1.35 7.79 6.98
C GLU A 115 0.08 7.22 6.35
N ASP A 116 -0.21 7.61 5.12
CA ASP A 116 -1.39 7.16 4.38
C ASP A 116 -1.37 5.63 4.17
N LEU A 117 -0.20 5.05 3.82
CA LEU A 117 -0.05 3.61 3.67
C LEU A 117 -0.27 2.89 5.01
N CYS A 118 0.34 3.37 6.09
CA CYS A 118 0.21 2.79 7.43
C CYS A 118 -1.24 2.88 7.96
N VAL A 119 -2.01 3.90 7.59
CA VAL A 119 -3.46 3.96 7.88
C VAL A 119 -4.20 2.89 7.09
N ARG A 120 -3.97 2.77 5.78
CA ARG A 120 -4.61 1.73 4.95
C ARG A 120 -4.28 0.32 5.41
N LEU A 121 -3.05 0.05 5.88
CA LEU A 121 -2.68 -1.24 6.44
C LEU A 121 -3.43 -1.57 7.73
N ARG A 122 -3.75 -0.57 8.56
CA ARG A 122 -4.67 -0.75 9.71
C ARG A 122 -6.10 -1.01 9.24
N GLU A 123 -6.57 -0.35 8.19
CA GLU A 123 -7.89 -0.66 7.60
C GLU A 123 -7.95 -2.09 7.05
N TYR A 124 -6.92 -2.56 6.35
CA TYR A 124 -6.84 -3.98 5.94
C TYR A 124 -6.82 -4.91 7.14
N SER A 125 -6.18 -4.51 8.24
CA SER A 125 -6.20 -5.30 9.47
C SER A 125 -7.61 -5.50 10.04
N ILE A 126 -8.46 -4.47 9.91
CA ILE A 126 -9.89 -4.55 10.23
C ILE A 126 -10.60 -5.50 9.26
N GLU A 127 -10.35 -5.39 7.95
CA GLU A 127 -10.92 -6.29 6.93
C GLU A 127 -10.60 -7.77 7.22
N TYR A 128 -9.36 -8.10 7.61
CA TYR A 128 -8.98 -9.46 8.03
C TYR A 128 -9.81 -9.93 9.23
N ALA A 129 -9.83 -9.13 10.30
CA ALA A 129 -10.51 -9.49 11.54
C ALA A 129 -12.03 -9.64 11.34
N GLU A 130 -12.65 -8.76 10.56
CA GLU A 130 -14.06 -8.85 10.18
C GLU A 130 -14.35 -10.14 9.39
N PHE A 131 -13.54 -10.43 8.37
CA PHE A 131 -13.71 -11.63 7.54
C PHE A 131 -13.60 -12.91 8.39
N ILE A 132 -12.58 -12.98 9.24
CA ILE A 132 -12.32 -14.13 10.10
C ILE A 132 -13.44 -14.32 11.13
N LEU A 133 -13.89 -13.26 11.80
CA LEU A 133 -14.98 -13.35 12.77
C LEU A 133 -16.30 -13.75 12.12
N ALA A 134 -16.61 -13.21 10.94
CA ALA A 134 -17.88 -13.48 10.23
C ALA A 134 -17.96 -14.87 9.59
N SER A 135 -16.84 -15.58 9.43
CA SER A 135 -16.82 -16.92 8.79
C SER A 135 -17.60 -17.98 9.60
N ASP A 136 -18.00 -19.08 8.97
CA ASP A 136 -18.58 -20.25 9.66
C ASP A 136 -17.51 -21.29 10.07
N ALA A 137 -16.22 -20.91 9.97
CA ALA A 137 -15.09 -21.76 10.28
C ALA A 137 -15.02 -22.11 11.78
N SER A 138 -14.30 -23.18 12.11
CA SER A 138 -14.16 -23.58 13.52
C SER A 138 -13.32 -22.56 14.30
N ARG A 139 -13.43 -22.56 15.64
CA ARG A 139 -12.55 -21.77 16.52
C ARG A 139 -11.06 -21.99 16.21
N GLY A 140 -10.68 -23.22 15.88
CA GLY A 140 -9.30 -23.54 15.51
C GLY A 140 -8.90 -22.87 14.21
N ASP A 141 -9.73 -23.01 13.18
CA ASP A 141 -9.47 -22.42 11.86
C ASP A 141 -9.43 -20.89 11.95
N LYS A 142 -10.38 -20.23 12.65
CA LYS A 142 -10.35 -18.78 12.86
C LYS A 142 -9.09 -18.31 13.60
N TYR A 143 -8.62 -19.10 14.57
CA TYR A 143 -7.41 -18.79 15.32
C TYR A 143 -6.18 -18.88 14.41
N ASP A 144 -6.14 -19.86 13.51
CA ASP A 144 -5.06 -20.05 12.54
C ASP A 144 -5.13 -19.00 11.41
N ASP A 145 -6.32 -18.67 10.92
CA ASP A 145 -6.54 -17.64 9.89
C ASP A 145 -6.05 -16.24 10.32
N MET A 146 -6.00 -15.95 11.64
CA MET A 146 -5.40 -14.70 12.14
C MET A 146 -3.90 -14.60 11.82
N ASP A 147 -3.21 -15.71 11.52
CA ASP A 147 -1.82 -15.67 11.09
C ASP A 147 -1.69 -15.01 9.70
N GLU A 148 -2.74 -15.00 8.87
CA GLU A 148 -2.72 -14.25 7.60
C GLU A 148 -2.59 -12.73 7.83
N LEU A 149 -3.28 -12.18 8.84
CA LEU A 149 -3.10 -10.78 9.26
C LEU A 149 -1.64 -10.52 9.66
N TYR A 150 -1.09 -11.42 10.47
CA TYR A 150 0.25 -11.27 11.02
C TYR A 150 1.30 -11.34 9.91
N ASP A 151 1.24 -12.36 9.06
CA ASP A 151 2.21 -12.60 8.01
C ASP A 151 2.15 -11.48 6.96
N ASN A 152 0.96 -11.15 6.45
CA ASN A 152 0.84 -10.23 5.31
C ASN A 152 0.93 -8.75 5.72
N VAL A 153 0.34 -8.36 6.85
CA VAL A 153 0.31 -6.95 7.27
C VAL A 153 1.43 -6.63 8.25
N TYR A 154 1.54 -7.40 9.34
CA TYR A 154 2.54 -7.07 10.36
C TYR A 154 3.95 -7.39 9.85
N GLU A 155 4.22 -8.61 9.38
CA GLU A 155 5.55 -9.05 8.96
C GLU A 155 5.93 -8.52 7.58
N ASP A 156 5.22 -8.90 6.52
CA ASP A 156 5.62 -8.59 5.14
C ASP A 156 5.52 -7.09 4.84
N ALA A 157 4.33 -6.49 4.97
CA ALA A 157 4.16 -5.07 4.71
C ALA A 157 4.99 -4.18 5.66
N GLY A 158 5.05 -4.54 6.94
CA GLY A 158 5.88 -3.84 7.92
C GLY A 158 7.38 -3.91 7.59
N SER A 159 7.88 -5.05 7.13
CA SER A 159 9.28 -5.18 6.72
C SER A 159 9.55 -4.42 5.43
N ALA A 160 8.65 -4.47 4.44
CA ALA A 160 8.80 -3.73 3.20
C ALA A 160 8.89 -2.22 3.42
N ILE A 161 8.05 -1.65 4.30
CA ILE A 161 8.15 -0.22 4.65
C ILE A 161 9.50 0.11 5.28
N PHE A 162 9.96 -0.72 6.23
CA PHE A 162 11.24 -0.48 6.89
C PHE A 162 12.41 -0.59 5.90
N ASP A 163 12.47 -1.67 5.13
CA ASP A 163 13.59 -1.99 4.26
C ASP A 163 13.63 -1.06 3.04
N ASP A 164 12.50 -0.79 2.40
CA ASP A 164 12.46 -0.11 1.11
C ASP A 164 12.18 1.40 1.24
N VAL A 165 11.51 1.87 2.30
CA VAL A 165 11.27 3.30 2.53
C VAL A 165 12.30 3.87 3.49
N TYR A 166 12.34 3.35 4.72
CA TYR A 166 13.21 3.90 5.78
C TYR A 166 14.69 3.64 5.48
N ASP A 167 15.07 2.39 5.20
CA ASP A 167 16.44 2.01 4.88
C ASP A 167 16.76 2.02 3.37
N GLY A 168 15.73 2.17 2.53
CA GLY A 168 15.84 2.32 1.08
C GLY A 168 15.80 3.78 0.65
N VAL A 169 14.62 4.27 0.23
CA VAL A 169 14.42 5.61 -0.34
C VAL A 169 15.09 6.73 0.46
N LEU A 170 14.92 6.76 1.79
CA LEU A 170 15.51 7.81 2.63
C LEU A 170 17.02 7.68 2.80
N SER A 171 17.56 6.45 2.82
CA SER A 171 19.02 6.24 2.84
C SER A 171 19.66 6.62 1.50
N ASP A 172 19.01 6.25 0.39
CA ASP A 172 19.45 6.61 -0.95
C ASP A 172 19.40 8.13 -1.17
N ALA A 173 18.38 8.81 -0.64
CA ALA A 173 18.30 10.27 -0.66
C ALA A 173 19.46 10.93 0.13
N PHE A 174 19.81 10.41 1.31
CA PHE A 174 20.97 10.89 2.07
C PHE A 174 22.28 10.77 1.29
N ASP A 175 22.47 9.62 0.65
CA ASP A 175 23.67 9.34 -0.15
C ASP A 175 23.73 10.26 -1.37
N ALA A 176 22.61 10.48 -2.05
CA ALA A 176 22.53 11.29 -3.26
C ALA A 176 22.66 12.80 -2.98
N PHE A 177 21.90 13.30 -2.00
CA PHE A 177 21.79 14.73 -1.72
C PHE A 177 22.86 15.19 -0.74
N TYR A 178 22.78 14.77 0.53
CA TYR A 178 23.67 15.26 1.59
C TYR A 178 25.13 14.82 1.38
N SER A 179 25.38 13.51 1.32
CA SER A 179 26.73 12.96 1.16
C SER A 179 27.27 13.08 -0.27
N GLY A 180 26.37 13.35 -1.22
CA GLY A 180 26.68 13.55 -2.64
C GLY A 180 26.75 15.02 -3.00
N VAL A 181 25.73 15.51 -3.71
CA VAL A 181 25.79 16.80 -4.42
C VAL A 181 25.94 18.01 -3.51
N VAL A 182 25.41 17.97 -2.29
CA VAL A 182 25.59 19.02 -1.28
C VAL A 182 27.01 19.02 -0.73
N SER A 183 27.58 17.83 -0.46
CA SER A 183 28.99 17.70 -0.04
C SER A 183 29.96 18.26 -1.09
N ASP A 184 29.70 18.03 -2.38
CA ASP A 184 30.51 18.56 -3.49
C ASP A 184 30.55 20.10 -3.52
N GLY A 185 29.52 20.76 -2.99
CA GLY A 185 29.42 22.21 -2.89
C GLY A 185 30.52 22.88 -2.05
N TYR A 186 31.20 22.13 -1.19
CA TYR A 186 32.25 22.65 -0.30
C TYR A 186 33.39 23.35 -1.07
N ASP A 187 33.75 22.81 -2.23
CA ASP A 187 34.82 23.36 -3.09
C ASP A 187 34.29 24.40 -4.12
N LEU A 188 32.95 24.59 -4.20
CA LEU A 188 32.29 25.37 -5.25
C LEU A 188 31.67 26.68 -4.76
N ALA A 189 31.15 26.70 -3.53
CA ALA A 189 30.47 27.85 -2.94
C ALA A 189 31.28 28.50 -1.80
N SER A 190 30.80 29.64 -1.29
CA SER A 190 31.37 30.20 -0.07
C SER A 190 31.05 29.29 1.12
N TYR A 191 31.98 29.18 2.09
CA TYR A 191 31.78 28.32 3.26
C TYR A 191 30.47 28.62 4.01
N GLY A 192 30.08 29.89 4.15
CA GLY A 192 28.84 30.25 4.84
C GLY A 192 27.61 29.73 4.11
N GLU A 193 27.53 29.98 2.81
CA GLU A 193 26.42 29.51 1.96
C GLU A 193 26.32 27.98 1.93
N TRP A 194 27.44 27.30 1.70
CA TRP A 194 27.50 25.84 1.72
C TRP A 194 27.12 25.27 3.08
N SER A 195 27.62 25.86 4.17
CA SER A 195 27.31 25.39 5.53
C SER A 195 25.84 25.52 5.85
N ASP A 196 25.19 26.61 5.42
CA ASP A 196 23.76 26.83 5.64
C ASP A 196 22.93 25.81 4.86
N ILE A 197 23.27 25.56 3.59
CA ILE A 197 22.57 24.58 2.74
C ILE A 197 22.79 23.15 3.26
N SER A 198 24.03 22.80 3.59
CA SER A 198 24.39 21.49 4.11
C SER A 198 23.67 21.16 5.42
N SER A 199 23.60 22.12 6.34
CA SER A 199 22.90 21.92 7.61
C SER A 199 21.39 21.73 7.38
N GLN A 200 20.78 22.56 6.53
CA GLN A 200 19.35 22.44 6.21
C GLN A 200 19.00 21.12 5.53
N GLU A 201 19.85 20.62 4.63
CA GLU A 201 19.64 19.31 4.00
C GLU A 201 19.70 18.18 5.03
N TYR A 202 20.68 18.21 5.94
CA TYR A 202 20.78 17.22 7.00
C TYR A 202 19.55 17.23 7.91
N ASP A 203 19.11 18.41 8.32
CA ASP A 203 17.96 18.57 9.21
C ASP A 203 16.69 18.01 8.54
N ARG A 204 16.40 18.38 7.29
CA ARG A 204 15.24 17.84 6.54
C ARG A 204 15.26 16.32 6.45
N TRP A 205 16.41 15.74 6.07
CA TRP A 205 16.54 14.30 5.98
C TRP A 205 16.36 13.62 7.34
N SER A 206 17.01 14.17 8.38
CA SER A 206 16.96 13.60 9.73
C SER A 206 15.55 13.64 10.29
N ASP A 207 14.84 14.75 10.13
CA ASP A 207 13.47 14.92 10.57
C ASP A 207 12.55 13.92 9.84
N ALA A 208 12.60 13.87 8.51
CA ALA A 208 11.79 12.93 7.73
C ALA A 208 12.08 11.46 8.08
N LYS A 209 13.35 11.11 8.31
CA LYS A 209 13.73 9.73 8.69
C LYS A 209 13.24 9.37 10.09
N SER A 210 13.31 10.29 11.05
CA SER A 210 12.75 10.10 12.38
C SER A 210 11.23 9.97 12.34
N ASP A 211 10.53 10.86 11.63
CA ASP A 211 9.08 10.85 11.55
C ASP A 211 8.55 9.57 10.86
N VAL A 212 9.19 9.13 9.78
CA VAL A 212 8.85 7.85 9.11
C VAL A 212 9.05 6.66 10.05
N TYR A 213 10.10 6.67 10.88
CA TYR A 213 10.31 5.60 11.86
C TYR A 213 9.23 5.57 12.93
N ASP A 214 8.82 6.73 13.44
CA ASP A 214 7.78 6.85 14.45
C ASP A 214 6.44 6.32 13.90
N VAL A 215 6.06 6.75 12.69
CA VAL A 215 4.87 6.25 11.98
C VAL A 215 4.90 4.73 11.80
N TRP A 216 6.03 4.19 11.35
CA TRP A 216 6.22 2.74 11.19
C TRP A 216 6.12 1.99 12.52
N SER A 217 6.73 2.52 13.58
CA SER A 217 6.76 1.91 14.91
C SER A 217 5.36 1.86 15.53
N ASP A 218 4.60 2.95 15.40
CA ASP A 218 3.22 3.04 15.89
C ASP A 218 2.33 2.06 15.12
N PHE A 219 2.46 2.02 13.79
CA PHE A 219 1.76 1.05 12.94
C PHE A 219 1.99 -0.40 13.37
N ARG A 220 3.26 -0.78 13.54
CA ARG A 220 3.65 -2.13 13.95
C ARG A 220 3.05 -2.48 15.31
N SER A 221 3.08 -1.55 16.25
CA SER A 221 2.56 -1.74 17.60
C SER A 221 1.04 -1.92 17.58
N ASP A 222 0.32 -1.08 16.84
CA ASP A 222 -1.14 -1.13 16.73
C ASP A 222 -1.61 -2.45 16.13
N VAL A 223 -1.04 -2.86 15.00
CA VAL A 223 -1.43 -4.12 14.33
C VAL A 223 -1.09 -5.34 15.19
N TYR A 224 0.06 -5.34 15.86
CA TYR A 224 0.42 -6.44 16.76
C TYR A 224 -0.56 -6.54 17.94
N ASN A 225 -0.94 -5.42 18.52
CA ASN A 225 -1.90 -5.38 19.63
C ASN A 225 -3.26 -5.92 19.18
N LEU A 226 -3.77 -5.50 18.01
CA LEU A 226 -5.00 -6.06 17.44
C LEU A 226 -4.88 -7.57 17.23
N TYR A 227 -3.84 -8.04 16.53
CA TYR A 227 -3.60 -9.46 16.29
C TYR A 227 -3.60 -10.27 17.59
N SER A 228 -2.85 -9.80 18.59
CA SER A 228 -2.70 -10.45 19.89
C SER A 228 -4.03 -10.51 20.64
N ASP A 229 -4.76 -9.39 20.71
CA ASP A 229 -6.06 -9.32 21.38
C ASP A 229 -7.06 -10.26 20.69
N MET A 230 -7.17 -10.20 19.37
CA MET A 230 -8.09 -11.04 18.60
C MET A 230 -7.81 -12.53 18.77
N ARG A 231 -6.56 -12.98 18.63
CA ARG A 231 -6.22 -14.41 18.86
C ARG A 231 -6.53 -14.86 20.27
N SER A 232 -6.30 -14.00 21.27
CA SER A 232 -6.58 -14.30 22.67
C SER A 232 -8.07 -14.53 22.90
N GLU A 233 -8.93 -13.62 22.41
CA GLU A 233 -10.38 -13.73 22.57
C GLU A 233 -10.97 -14.89 21.75
N ILE A 234 -10.48 -15.13 20.53
CA ILE A 234 -10.86 -16.30 19.71
C ILE A 234 -10.48 -17.61 20.43
N PHE A 235 -9.30 -17.68 21.05
CA PHE A 235 -8.89 -18.85 21.83
C PHE A 235 -9.81 -19.10 23.03
N ALA A 236 -10.26 -18.03 23.69
CA ALA A 236 -11.19 -18.08 24.81
C ALA A 236 -12.66 -18.33 24.41
N GLU A 237 -12.98 -18.30 23.10
CA GLU A 237 -14.35 -18.29 22.57
C GLU A 237 -15.18 -17.10 23.08
N ASP A 238 -14.52 -15.98 23.39
CA ASP A 238 -15.16 -14.73 23.85
C ASP A 238 -15.42 -13.80 22.65
N TRP A 239 -16.43 -14.16 21.84
CA TRP A 239 -16.73 -13.47 20.58
C TRP A 239 -17.20 -12.03 20.80
N ASP A 240 -17.97 -11.77 21.85
CA ASP A 240 -18.43 -10.42 22.20
C ASP A 240 -17.24 -9.50 22.48
N ARG A 241 -16.22 -10.02 23.18
CA ARG A 241 -15.00 -9.27 23.47
C ARG A 241 -14.10 -9.11 22.25
N ALA A 242 -14.03 -10.11 21.37
CA ALA A 242 -13.33 -9.96 20.09
C ALA A 242 -13.95 -8.83 19.24
N GLU A 243 -15.28 -8.73 19.18
CA GLU A 243 -15.99 -7.64 18.51
C GLU A 243 -15.72 -6.28 19.16
N GLU A 244 -15.71 -6.19 20.49
CA GLU A 244 -15.35 -4.97 21.23
C GLU A 244 -13.94 -4.50 20.86
N LYS A 245 -12.95 -5.40 20.85
CA LYS A 245 -11.57 -5.09 20.49
C LYS A 245 -11.41 -4.58 19.07
N LEU A 246 -12.12 -5.19 18.14
CA LEU A 246 -12.14 -4.75 16.75
C LEU A 246 -12.78 -3.36 16.59
N GLU A 247 -13.85 -3.08 17.33
CA GLU A 247 -14.51 -1.77 17.31
C GLU A 247 -13.63 -0.67 17.94
N ASP A 248 -12.96 -0.94 19.05
CA ASP A 248 -12.00 -0.01 19.64
C ASP A 248 -10.89 0.37 18.63
N PHE A 249 -10.29 -0.65 17.99
CA PHE A 249 -9.27 -0.44 16.97
C PHE A 249 -9.80 0.35 15.76
N ARG A 250 -11.03 0.07 15.31
CA ARG A 250 -11.68 0.82 14.23
C ARG A 250 -11.84 2.30 14.60
N ASN A 251 -12.23 2.60 15.83
CA ASN A 251 -12.38 3.98 16.30
C ASN A 251 -11.03 4.72 16.38
N ASP A 252 -9.96 4.03 16.76
CA ASP A 252 -8.61 4.60 16.75
C ASP A 252 -8.18 4.95 15.31
N VAL A 253 -8.41 4.05 14.35
CA VAL A 253 -8.10 4.29 12.92
C VAL A 253 -8.91 5.46 12.34
N GLU A 254 -10.20 5.55 12.64
CA GLU A 254 -11.05 6.68 12.20
C GLU A 254 -10.60 8.03 12.79
N THR A 255 -10.04 8.01 14.00
CA THR A 255 -9.46 9.21 14.61
C THR A 255 -8.21 9.66 13.86
N MET A 256 -7.35 8.73 13.41
CA MET A 256 -6.16 9.04 12.62
C MET A 256 -6.51 9.73 11.29
N LYS A 257 -7.58 9.28 10.63
CA LYS A 257 -8.06 9.84 9.35
C LYS A 257 -8.64 11.25 9.46
N SER A 258 -8.98 11.67 10.67
CA SER A 258 -9.63 12.96 10.95
C SER A 258 -8.65 14.02 11.48
N ALA A 259 -7.39 13.66 11.68
CA ALA A 259 -6.30 14.53 12.15
C ALA A 259 -5.73 15.38 11.02
#